data_AF-A0A1W9HI55-F1
#
_entry.id   AF-A0A1W9HI55-F1
#
_cell.length_a   1.000
_cell.length_b   1.000
_cell.length_c   1.000
_cell.angle_alpha   90.00
_cell.angle_beta   90.00
_cell.angle_gamma   90.00
#
_symmetry.space_group_name_H-M   'P 1'
#
loop_
_entity.id
_entity.type
_entity.pdbx_description
1 polymer ?
#
loop_
_entity_poly.entity_id
_entity_poly.type
_entity_poly.pdbx_seq_one_letter_code
_entity_poly.pdbx_strand_id
1 'polypeptide(L)'
;MPLLIGMMAAAMFAFTPVTPLVLAVSLIGLGLGALLGWQRARLVRIEIDPVTHELSQRESPLALLFLLGIVGLRAVLRNIGAQEAAVFHVSALIVTDALVALAFGLVAAQRLILFLRVRALLAEVRA
;
A
#
# COMPACT_ATOMS: atom_id res chain seq x y z
N MET A 1 -6.08 9.23 -7.17
CA MET A 1 -6.05 8.56 -5.85
C MET A 1 -4.65 8.33 -5.28
N PRO A 2 -3.71 7.57 -5.88
CA PRO A 2 -2.38 7.34 -5.27
C PRO A 2 -1.59 8.64 -5.04
N LEU A 3 -1.73 9.61 -5.95
CA LEU A 3 -1.08 10.92 -5.87
C LEU A 3 -1.55 11.73 -4.64
N LEU A 4 -2.84 11.62 -4.28
CA LEU A 4 -3.38 12.28 -3.08
C LEU A 4 -2.81 11.67 -1.80
N ILE A 5 -2.70 10.33 -1.74
CA ILE A 5 -2.12 9.61 -0.60
C ILE A 5 -0.62 9.95 -0.46
N GLY A 6 0.10 10.03 -1.58
CA GLY A 6 1.51 10.43 -1.59
C GLY A 6 1.71 11.87 -1.13
N MET A 7 0.87 12.81 -1.59
CA MET A 7 0.92 14.21 -1.14
C MET A 7 0.59 14.34 0.35
N MET A 8 -0.41 13.60 0.84
CA MET A 8 -0.74 13.57 2.26
C MET A 8 0.44 13.05 3.09
N ALA A 9 1.05 11.93 2.68
CA ALA A 9 2.22 11.36 3.35
C ALA A 9 3.40 12.35 3.37
N ALA A 10 3.70 12.97 2.23
CA ALA A 10 4.77 13.97 2.11
C ALA A 10 4.52 15.19 3.01
N ALA A 11 3.26 15.68 3.07
CA ALA A 11 2.88 16.76 3.97
C ALA A 11 3.09 16.36 5.44
N MET A 12 2.71 15.14 5.84
CA MET A 12 2.92 14.66 7.21
C MET A 12 4.40 14.69 7.60
N PHE A 13 5.30 14.17 6.76
CA PHE A 13 6.75 14.21 7.02
C PHE A 13 7.34 15.63 7.02
N ALA A 14 6.72 16.59 6.33
CA ALA A 14 7.19 17.98 6.32
C ALA A 14 6.90 18.72 7.64
N PHE A 15 5.89 18.29 8.40
CA PHE A 15 5.46 18.95 9.64
C PHE A 15 5.86 18.21 10.92
N THR A 16 6.45 17.01 10.83
CA THR A 16 6.99 16.25 11.97
C THR A 16 8.51 16.18 11.94
N PRO A 17 9.19 16.18 13.12
CA PRO A 17 10.63 16.03 13.17
C PRO A 17 11.03 14.63 12.67
N VAL A 18 11.61 14.58 11.47
CA VAL A 18 12.03 13.33 10.82
C VAL A 18 13.32 12.82 11.48
N THR A 19 13.20 11.78 12.30
CA THR A 19 14.36 11.09 12.87
C THR A 19 14.81 9.94 11.95
N PRO A 20 16.08 9.50 12.04
CA PRO A 20 16.55 8.34 11.27
C PRO A 20 15.73 7.07 11.52
N LEU A 21 15.25 6.89 12.76
CA LEU A 21 14.39 5.78 13.14
C LEU A 21 13.03 5.85 12.42
N VAL A 22 12.38 7.02 12.39
CA VAL A 22 11.12 7.23 11.67
C VAL A 22 11.29 6.91 10.18
N LEU A 23 12.38 7.35 9.58
CA LEU A 23 12.71 7.05 8.18
C LEU A 23 12.89 5.54 7.95
N ALA A 24 13.68 4.87 8.79
CA ALA A 24 13.92 3.44 8.66
C ALA A 24 12.63 2.62 8.76
N VAL A 25 11.80 2.89 9.77
CA VAL A 25 10.53 2.18 9.98
C VAL A 25 9.54 2.50 8.85
N SER A 26 9.51 3.74 8.37
CA SER A 26 8.64 4.14 7.25
C SER A 26 9.06 3.50 5.92
N LEU A 27 10.36 3.36 5.67
CA LEU A 27 10.88 2.64 4.49
C LEU A 27 10.54 1.15 4.54
N ILE A 28 10.62 0.53 5.72
CA ILE A 28 10.17 -0.85 5.91
C ILE A 28 8.67 -0.95 5.63
N GLY A 29 7.86 -0.05 6.20
CA GLY A 29 6.42 0.02 5.94
C GLY A 29 6.12 0.14 4.45
N LEU A 30 6.78 1.07 3.76
CA LEU A 30 6.64 1.28 2.32
C LEU A 30 7.03 0.06 1.50
N GLY A 31 8.15 -0.59 1.82
CA GLY A 31 8.61 -1.81 1.17
C GLY A 31 7.62 -2.96 1.33
N LEU A 32 7.13 -3.19 2.55
CA LEU A 32 6.10 -4.20 2.84
C LEU A 32 4.80 -3.88 2.10
N GLY A 33 4.37 -2.62 2.12
CA GLY A 33 3.22 -2.14 1.35
C GLY A 33 3.37 -2.46 -0.13
N ALA A 34 4.51 -2.10 -0.73
CA ALA A 34 4.78 -2.33 -2.14
C ALA A 34 4.78 -3.82 -2.51
N LEU A 35 5.42 -4.68 -1.69
CA LEU A 35 5.41 -6.14 -1.88
C LEU A 35 4.00 -6.71 -1.86
N LEU A 36 3.19 -6.31 -0.88
CA LEU A 36 1.80 -6.72 -0.76
C LEU A 36 0.94 -6.20 -1.92
N GLY A 37 1.19 -4.97 -2.37
CA GLY A 37 0.49 -4.35 -3.48
C GLY A 37 0.79 -5.06 -4.79
N TRP A 38 2.04 -5.52 -4.92
CA TRP A 38 2.48 -6.34 -6.04
C TRP A 38 1.81 -7.71 -6.05
N GLN A 39 1.81 -8.41 -4.91
CA GLN A 39 1.13 -9.69 -4.78
C GLN A 39 -0.36 -9.56 -5.10
N ARG A 40 -1.04 -8.55 -4.54
CA ARG A 40 -2.47 -8.30 -4.77
C ARG A 40 -2.77 -8.00 -6.25
N ALA A 41 -1.95 -7.18 -6.91
CA ALA A 41 -2.16 -6.84 -8.32
C ALA A 41 -2.05 -8.05 -9.26
N ARG A 42 -1.24 -9.05 -8.92
CA ARG A 42 -1.14 -10.30 -9.71
C ARG A 42 -2.40 -11.16 -9.63
N LEU A 43 -3.14 -11.07 -8.52
CA LEU A 43 -4.37 -11.84 -8.31
C LEU A 43 -5.59 -11.23 -9.00
N VAL A 44 -5.50 -9.98 -9.45
CA VAL A 44 -6.56 -9.36 -10.25
C VAL A 44 -6.54 -9.96 -11.65
N ARG A 45 -7.65 -10.56 -12.05
CA ARG A 45 -7.87 -11.01 -13.42
C ARG A 45 -8.52 -9.88 -14.20
N ILE A 46 -7.92 -9.54 -15.35
CA ILE A 46 -8.41 -8.53 -16.28
C ILE A 46 -8.82 -9.31 -17.52
N GLU A 47 -10.11 -9.30 -17.81
CA GLU A 47 -10.67 -9.91 -19.02
C GLU A 47 -11.29 -8.79 -19.86
N ILE A 48 -11.05 -8.85 -21.17
CA ILE A 48 -11.62 -7.94 -22.16
C ILE A 48 -12.66 -8.74 -22.92
N ASP A 49 -13.91 -8.31 -22.91
CA ASP A 49 -14.95 -8.93 -23.72
C ASP A 49 -14.69 -8.60 -25.21
N PRO A 50 -14.49 -9.61 -26.09
CA PRO A 50 -14.18 -9.39 -27.50
C PRO A 50 -15.36 -8.80 -28.30
N VAL A 51 -16.59 -8.89 -27.80
CA VAL A 51 -17.80 -8.42 -28.51
C VAL A 51 -18.13 -6.99 -28.10
N THR A 52 -18.10 -6.70 -26.80
CA THR A 52 -18.52 -5.40 -26.25
C THR A 52 -17.36 -4.44 -25.97
N HIS A 53 -16.11 -4.94 -26.00
CA HIS A 53 -14.90 -4.21 -25.57
C HIS A 53 -14.96 -3.70 -24.12
N GLU A 54 -15.86 -4.24 -23.30
CA GLU A 54 -15.96 -3.87 -21.89
C GLU A 54 -14.84 -4.52 -21.06
N LEU A 55 -14.28 -3.71 -20.16
CA LEU A 55 -13.28 -4.14 -19.18
C LEU A 55 -14.00 -4.64 -17.92
N SER A 56 -14.12 -5.96 -17.78
CA SER A 56 -14.63 -6.55 -16.55
C SER A 56 -13.49 -6.77 -15.56
N GLN A 57 -13.55 -6.08 -14.42
CA GLN A 57 -12.67 -6.34 -13.26
C GLN A 57 -13.47 -7.06 -12.19
N ARG A 58 -13.15 -8.33 -11.95
CA ARG A 58 -13.70 -9.06 -10.80
C ARG A 58 -12.89 -8.70 -9.55
N GLU A 59 -13.49 -7.93 -8.65
CA GLU A 59 -12.87 -7.63 -7.36
C GLU A 59 -12.67 -8.92 -6.55
N SER A 60 -11.42 -9.18 -6.15
CA SER A 60 -11.06 -10.39 -5.42
C SER A 60 -11.44 -10.29 -3.93
N PRO A 61 -12.03 -11.34 -3.34
CA PRO A 61 -12.29 -11.46 -1.89
C PRO A 61 -11.05 -11.24 -1.00
N LEU A 62 -9.85 -11.39 -1.56
CA LEU A 62 -8.60 -11.07 -0.87
C LEU A 62 -8.49 -9.62 -0.44
N ALA A 63 -9.23 -8.68 -1.05
CA ALA A 63 -9.26 -7.29 -0.63
C ALA A 63 -9.69 -7.13 0.84
N LEU A 64 -10.65 -7.96 1.26
CA LEU A 64 -11.24 -7.92 2.59
C LEU A 64 -10.30 -8.54 3.63
N LEU A 65 -9.70 -9.70 3.30
CA LEU A 65 -8.64 -10.33 4.11
C LEU A 65 -7.41 -9.43 4.26
N PHE A 66 -7.08 -8.69 3.21
CA PHE A 66 -5.98 -7.75 3.21
C PHE A 66 -6.24 -6.56 4.14
N LEU A 67 -7.45 -5.98 4.09
CA LEU A 67 -7.88 -4.92 5.01
C LEU A 67 -7.83 -5.42 6.46
N LEU A 68 -8.35 -6.63 6.72
CA LEU A 68 -8.28 -7.28 8.02
C LEU A 68 -6.83 -7.47 8.48
N GLY A 69 -5.92 -7.84 7.58
CA GLY A 69 -4.49 -7.96 7.85
C GLY A 69 -3.85 -6.64 8.29
N ILE A 70 -4.12 -5.53 7.61
CA ILE A 70 -3.60 -4.20 8.01
C ILE A 70 -4.16 -3.78 9.38
N VAL A 71 -5.46 -3.98 9.60
CA VAL A 71 -6.11 -3.62 10.88
C VAL A 71 -5.54 -4.47 12.01
N GLY A 72 -5.34 -5.77 11.78
CA GLY A 72 -4.70 -6.68 12.72
C GLY A 72 -3.25 -6.29 13.02
N LEU A 73 -2.46 -5.99 11.99
CA LEU A 73 -1.07 -5.53 12.15
C LEU A 73 -1.00 -4.22 12.95
N ARG A 74 -1.90 -3.27 12.69
CA ARG A 74 -2.02 -2.03 13.47
C ARG A 74 -2.34 -2.33 14.94
N ALA A 75 -3.25 -3.26 15.22
CA ALA A 75 -3.60 -3.63 16.59
C ALA A 75 -2.40 -4.25 17.33
N VAL A 76 -1.64 -5.12 16.66
CA VAL A 76 -0.42 -5.74 17.20
C VAL A 76 0.65 -4.68 17.47
N LEU A 77 0.96 -3.83 16.50
CA LEU A 77 1.98 -2.78 16.64
C LEU A 77 1.62 -1.75 17.72
N ARG A 78 0.34 -1.40 17.85
CA ARG A 78 -0.15 -0.55 18.93
C ARG A 78 0.05 -1.18 20.31
N ASN A 79 -0.22 -2.48 20.44
CA ASN A 79 -0.05 -3.19 21.71
C ASN A 79 1.42 -3.32 22.11
N ILE A 80 2.32 -3.56 21.15
CA ILE A 80 3.77 -3.60 21.40
C ILE A 80 4.28 -2.21 21.80
N GLY A 81 3.91 -1.16 21.05
CA GLY A 81 4.30 0.21 21.36
C GLY A 81 3.77 0.73 22.70
N ALA A 82 2.60 0.26 23.15
CA ALA A 82 2.03 0.62 24.45
C ALA A 82 2.79 0.01 25.64
N GLN A 83 3.44 -1.14 25.46
CA GLN A 83 4.21 -1.80 26.52
C GLN A 83 5.67 -1.34 26.57
N GLU A 84 6.25 -0.95 25.44
CA GLU A 84 7.67 -0.60 25.28
C GLU A 84 7.94 0.93 25.23
N ALA A 85 6.91 1.76 25.44
CA ALA A 85 6.98 3.22 25.32
C ALA A 85 8.07 3.89 26.17
N ALA A 86 8.51 3.22 27.25
CA ALA A 86 9.56 3.71 28.14
C ALA A 86 11.00 3.36 27.70
N VAL A 87 11.19 2.33 26.86
CA VAL A 87 12.54 1.78 26.55
C VAL A 87 13.01 2.09 25.13
N PHE A 88 12.11 2.10 24.13
CA PHE A 88 12.50 2.22 22.71
C PHE A 88 12.14 3.57 22.05
N HIS A 89 11.54 4.52 22.77
CA HIS A 89 11.03 5.80 22.22
C HIS A 89 10.11 5.65 21.00
N VAL A 90 9.46 4.48 20.83
CA VAL A 90 8.52 4.24 19.73
C VAL A 90 7.18 4.87 20.10
N SER A 91 6.97 6.10 19.66
CA SER A 91 5.71 6.81 19.86
C SER A 91 4.63 6.31 18.89
N ALA A 92 3.36 6.51 19.26
CA ALA A 92 2.22 6.22 18.41
C ALA A 92 2.28 6.97 17.05
N LEU A 93 3.01 8.08 16.99
CA LEU A 93 3.28 8.84 15.77
C LEU A 93 4.14 8.03 14.78
N ILE A 94 5.23 7.41 15.25
CA ILE A 94 6.12 6.58 14.39
C ILE A 94 5.33 5.41 13.78
N VAL A 95 4.47 4.77 14.58
CA VAL A 95 3.60 3.68 14.09
C VAL A 95 2.63 4.19 13.03
N THR A 96 2.10 5.40 13.18
CA THR A 96 1.19 6.01 12.22
C THR A 96 1.91 6.34 10.91
N ASP A 97 3.10 6.93 10.98
CA ASP A 97 3.93 7.25 9.80
C ASP A 97 4.27 5.98 9.00
N ALA A 98 4.62 4.89 9.71
CA ALA A 98 4.88 3.59 9.09
C ALA A 98 3.65 3.00 8.38
N LEU A 99 2.47 3.13 8.99
CA LEU A 99 1.21 2.66 8.39
C LEU A 99 0.80 3.48 7.17
N VAL A 100 1.03 4.80 7.20
CA VAL A 100 0.80 5.69 6.05
C VAL A 100 1.75 5.33 4.90
N ALA A 101 3.04 5.13 5.21
CA ALA A 101 4.04 4.70 4.23
C ALA A 101 3.70 3.34 3.62
N LEU A 102 3.22 2.38 4.43
CA LEU A 102 2.72 1.09 3.98
C LEU A 102 1.50 1.21 3.07
N ALA A 103 0.50 2.00 3.48
CA ALA A 103 -0.71 2.22 2.67
C ALA A 103 -0.36 2.86 1.32
N PHE A 104 0.56 3.82 1.30
CA PHE A 104 1.04 4.42 0.05
C PHE A 104 1.76 3.40 -0.83
N GLY A 105 2.74 2.67 -0.29
CA GLY A 105 3.49 1.65 -1.04
C GLY A 105 2.58 0.61 -1.67
N LEU A 106 1.57 0.16 -0.92
CA LEU A 106 0.53 -0.75 -1.39
C LEU A 106 -0.24 -0.22 -2.58
N VAL A 107 -0.88 0.94 -2.43
CA VAL A 107 -1.75 1.49 -3.46
C VAL A 107 -0.95 1.88 -4.70
N ALA A 108 0.25 2.45 -4.51
CA ALA A 108 1.13 2.85 -5.61
C ALA A 108 1.62 1.63 -6.41
N ALA A 109 2.16 0.61 -5.74
CA ALA A 109 2.65 -0.60 -6.40
C ALA A 109 1.52 -1.31 -7.15
N GLN A 110 0.35 -1.46 -6.51
CA GLN A 110 -0.79 -2.10 -7.13
C GLN A 110 -1.24 -1.36 -8.41
N ARG A 111 -1.37 -0.02 -8.33
CA ARG A 111 -1.76 0.82 -9.48
C ARG A 111 -0.76 0.72 -10.62
N LEU A 112 0.54 0.74 -10.30
CA LEU A 112 1.63 0.66 -11.28
C LEU A 112 1.56 -0.65 -12.07
N ILE A 113 1.39 -1.78 -11.39
CA ILE A 113 1.39 -3.10 -12.04
C ILE A 113 0.13 -3.30 -12.89
N LEU A 114 -1.03 -2.88 -12.39
CA LEU A 114 -2.27 -2.94 -13.17
C LEU A 114 -2.15 -2.08 -14.44
N PHE A 115 -1.57 -0.89 -14.32
CA PHE A 115 -1.32 -0.01 -15.46
C PHE A 115 -0.40 -0.67 -16.49
N LEU A 116 0.71 -1.26 -16.06
CA LEU A 116 1.64 -1.97 -16.96
C LEU A 116 0.97 -3.17 -17.65
N ARG A 117 0.17 -3.96 -16.92
CA ARG A 117 -0.55 -5.11 -17.49
C ARG A 117 -1.60 -4.70 -18.52
N VAL A 118 -2.41 -3.68 -18.22
CA VAL A 118 -3.40 -3.16 -19.17
C VAL A 118 -2.72 -2.60 -20.43
N ARG A 119 -1.60 -1.89 -20.27
CA ARG A 119 -0.83 -1.38 -21.41
C ARG A 119 -0.28 -2.49 -22.29
N ALA A 120 0.22 -3.59 -21.71
CA ALA A 120 0.69 -4.73 -22.47
C ALA A 120 -0.46 -5.38 -23.27
N LEU A 121 -1.61 -5.62 -22.63
CA LEU A 121 -2.80 -6.16 -23.31
C LEU A 121 -3.28 -5.27 -24.46
N LEU A 122 -3.31 -3.94 -24.27
CA LEU A 122 -3.68 -3.01 -25.33
C LEU A 122 -2.68 -2.95 -26.49
N ALA A 123 -1.40 -3.25 -26.23
CA ALA A 123 -0.38 -3.31 -27.28
C ALA A 123 -0.54 -4.59 -28.12
N GLU A 124 -0.86 -5.72 -27.49
CA GLU A 124 -1.16 -6.99 -28.18
C GLU A 124 -2.40 -6.89 -29.08
N VAL A 125 -3.43 -6.16 -28.66
CA VAL A 125 -4.66 -5.97 -29.47
C VAL A 125 -4.47 -5.02 -30.66
N ARG A 126 -3.46 -4.15 -30.63
CA ARG A 126 -3.18 -3.17 -31.70
C ARG A 126 -2.17 -3.66 -32.74
N ALA A 127 -1.43 -4.74 -32.47
CA ALA A 127 -0.44 -5.34 -33.36
C ALA A 127 -1.11 -6.31 -34.34
#